data_AF-A0A150J5F6-F1
#
_entry.id   AF-A0A150J5F6-F1
#
_cell.length_a   1.000
_cell.length_b   1.000
_cell.length_c   1.000
_cell.angle_alpha   90.00
_cell.angle_beta   90.00
_cell.angle_gamma   90.00
#
_symmetry.space_group_name_H-M   'P 1'
#
loop_
_entity.id
_entity.type
_entity.pdbx_description
1 polymer ?
#
loop_
_entity_poly.entity_id
_entity_poly.type
_entity_poly.pdbx_seq_one_letter_code
_entity_poly.pdbx_strand_id
1 'polypeptide(L)'
;MDVNDTVDAVGFDFIQAPTVECQYFLDKPKKADLFNQNTKECVIKIERFESRVISRKPLSFANLETLSMIMLDYDFDGEVFDLDEVFYAEELKKNGYEVRFAEDQVKGQIMIIYIDIFGNEKREIKTVSDFDDKRENE
;
A
#
# COMPACT_ATOMS: atom_id res chain seq x y z
N MET A 1 46.23 20.31 -15.54
CA MET A 1 45.60 19.79 -14.31
C MET A 1 44.29 20.49 -14.21
N ASP A 2 43.23 19.78 -14.58
CA ASP A 2 41.89 20.35 -14.69
C ASP A 2 41.31 20.52 -13.28
N VAL A 3 40.71 21.67 -13.05
CA VAL A 3 40.43 22.25 -11.72
C VAL A 3 38.92 22.22 -11.43
N ASN A 4 38.22 21.22 -11.99
CA ASN A 4 36.78 21.03 -11.82
C ASN A 4 36.43 19.55 -11.64
N ASP A 5 37.04 18.90 -10.66
CA ASP A 5 36.42 17.73 -10.02
C ASP A 5 35.41 18.26 -8.98
N THR A 6 34.45 19.07 -9.45
CA THR A 6 33.26 19.42 -8.69
C THR A 6 32.41 18.16 -8.64
N VAL A 7 32.45 17.54 -7.47
CA VAL A 7 31.56 16.51 -6.97
C VAL A 7 30.14 16.78 -7.46
N ASP A 8 29.74 16.16 -8.58
CA ASP A 8 28.36 16.19 -9.03
C ASP A 8 27.61 15.11 -8.23
N ALA A 9 27.51 15.37 -6.92
CA ALA A 9 26.55 14.71 -6.05
C ALA A 9 25.17 15.21 -6.45
N VAL A 10 24.64 14.70 -7.55
CA VAL A 10 23.21 14.74 -7.87
C VAL A 10 22.49 13.80 -6.91
N GLY A 11 22.40 14.24 -5.65
CA GLY A 11 21.58 13.65 -4.59
C GLY A 11 20.12 14.03 -4.76
N PHE A 12 19.55 13.69 -5.90
CA PHE A 12 18.11 13.65 -6.12
C PHE A 12 17.84 12.33 -6.84
N ASP A 13 17.79 11.23 -6.09
CA ASP A 13 17.05 10.08 -6.59
C ASP A 13 15.63 10.58 -6.80
N PHE A 14 15.23 10.71 -8.06
CA PHE A 14 13.91 11.18 -8.41
C PHE A 14 12.90 10.24 -7.76
N ILE A 15 12.09 10.76 -6.84
CA ILE A 15 11.01 9.99 -6.22
C ILE A 15 10.07 9.57 -7.33
N GLN A 16 9.92 8.26 -7.53
CA GLN A 16 8.99 7.71 -8.49
C GLN A 16 8.01 6.81 -7.76
N ALA A 17 6.77 7.28 -7.65
CA ALA A 17 5.71 6.48 -7.07
C ALA A 17 5.63 5.12 -7.78
N PRO A 18 5.55 4.01 -7.02
CA PRO A 18 5.42 2.69 -7.58
C PRO A 18 4.11 2.59 -8.40
N THR A 19 4.10 1.69 -9.38
CA THR A 19 2.85 1.26 -10.01
C THR A 19 2.13 0.34 -9.03
N VAL A 20 0.90 0.66 -8.67
CA VAL A 20 0.06 -0.13 -7.75
C VAL A 20 -1.28 -0.41 -8.41
N GLU A 21 -1.70 -1.67 -8.42
CA GLU A 21 -3.04 -2.10 -8.86
C GLU A 21 -3.65 -2.97 -7.75
N CYS A 22 -4.85 -2.61 -7.32
CA CYS A 22 -5.54 -3.24 -6.20
C CYS A 22 -7.00 -3.53 -6.54
N GLN A 23 -7.52 -4.61 -5.96
CA GLN A 23 -8.96 -4.84 -5.82
C GLN A 23 -9.40 -4.42 -4.43
N TYR A 24 -10.55 -3.76 -4.36
CA TYR A 24 -11.18 -3.30 -3.13
C TYR A 24 -12.54 -3.98 -3.01
N PHE A 25 -12.75 -4.75 -1.94
CA PHE A 25 -14.02 -5.45 -1.75
C PHE A 25 -14.32 -5.69 -0.26
N LEU A 26 -15.60 -5.89 0.05
CA LEU A 26 -16.04 -6.35 1.36
C LEU A 26 -16.06 -7.87 1.41
N ASP A 27 -15.54 -8.43 2.50
CA ASP A 27 -15.55 -9.88 2.76
C ASP A 27 -15.96 -10.17 4.21
N LYS A 28 -16.25 -11.43 4.50
CA LYS A 28 -16.46 -11.88 5.88
C LYS A 28 -15.12 -11.91 6.63
N PRO A 29 -15.14 -11.79 7.96
CA PRO A 29 -13.94 -11.89 8.77
C PRO A 29 -13.18 -13.20 8.52
N LYS A 30 -11.89 -13.10 8.20
CA LYS A 30 -11.04 -14.28 7.94
C LYS A 30 -10.92 -15.18 9.17
N LYS A 31 -11.02 -14.59 10.37
CA LYS A 31 -11.08 -15.29 11.66
C LYS A 31 -12.28 -14.76 12.46
N ALA A 32 -13.42 -15.40 12.25
CA ALA A 32 -14.64 -15.04 12.96
C ALA A 32 -14.63 -15.55 14.42
N ASP A 33 -15.06 -14.70 15.34
CA ASP A 33 -15.35 -14.99 16.75
C ASP A 33 -16.74 -14.44 17.14
N LEU A 34 -17.12 -14.59 18.42
CA LEU A 34 -18.45 -14.16 18.90
C LEU A 34 -18.70 -12.65 18.76
N PHE A 35 -17.66 -11.83 18.68
CA PHE A 35 -17.75 -10.37 18.62
C PHE A 35 -17.76 -9.84 17.19
N ASN A 36 -17.07 -10.50 16.25
CA ASN A 36 -16.95 -10.03 14.87
C ASN A 36 -17.74 -10.87 13.83
N GLN A 37 -18.38 -11.98 14.21
CA GLN A 37 -19.08 -12.87 13.25
C GLN A 37 -20.17 -12.20 12.37
N ASN A 38 -20.67 -11.03 12.77
CA ASN A 38 -21.68 -10.27 12.03
C ASN A 38 -21.12 -9.00 11.36
N THR A 39 -19.80 -8.76 11.44
CA THR A 39 -19.15 -7.63 10.78
C THR A 39 -18.66 -8.04 9.40
N LYS A 40 -18.24 -7.05 8.61
CA LYS A 40 -17.49 -7.24 7.38
C LYS A 40 -16.09 -6.67 7.54
N GLU A 41 -15.17 -7.21 6.77
CA GLU A 41 -13.84 -6.66 6.58
C GLU A 41 -13.78 -5.95 5.24
N CYS A 42 -13.22 -4.73 5.24
CA CYS A 42 -12.68 -4.12 4.05
C CYS A 42 -11.40 -4.88 3.66
N VAL A 43 -11.33 -5.32 2.41
CA VAL A 43 -10.18 -6.05 1.86
C VAL A 43 -9.54 -5.23 0.76
N ILE A 44 -8.25 -4.95 0.91
CA ILE A 44 -7.40 -4.42 -0.15
C ILE A 44 -6.53 -5.59 -0.62
N LYS A 45 -6.82 -6.13 -1.80
CA LYS A 45 -6.01 -7.18 -2.43
C LYS A 45 -5.06 -6.54 -3.43
N ILE A 46 -3.76 -6.63 -3.18
CA ILE A 46 -2.74 -6.05 -4.05
C ILE A 46 -2.45 -7.04 -5.17
N GLU A 47 -2.84 -6.70 -6.40
CA GLU A 47 -2.61 -7.55 -7.57
C GLU A 47 -1.28 -7.25 -8.23
N ARG A 48 -0.89 -5.96 -8.23
CA ARG A 48 0.37 -5.51 -8.83
C ARG A 48 1.05 -4.46 -7.96
N PHE A 49 2.35 -4.63 -7.75
CA PHE A 49 3.21 -3.61 -7.17
C PHE A 49 4.60 -3.66 -7.83
N GLU A 50 4.99 -2.56 -8.46
CA GLU A 50 6.27 -2.44 -9.17
C GLU A 50 6.93 -1.08 -8.89
N SER A 51 8.11 -1.10 -8.25
CA SER A 51 8.97 0.08 -8.12
C SER A 51 9.44 0.58 -9.48
N ARG A 52 9.49 1.90 -9.63
CA ARG A 52 10.11 2.56 -10.77
C ARG A 52 11.45 3.13 -10.32
N VAL A 53 12.55 2.50 -10.74
CA VAL A 53 13.90 2.93 -10.36
C VAL A 53 14.68 3.35 -11.60
N ILE A 54 15.15 4.60 -11.63
CA ILE A 54 16.13 5.03 -12.64
C ILE A 54 17.51 4.64 -12.13
N SER A 55 18.03 3.52 -12.61
CA SER A 55 19.41 3.11 -12.32
C SER A 55 20.25 3.04 -13.59
N ARG A 56 21.55 3.30 -13.45
CA ARG A 56 22.53 3.14 -14.54
C ARG A 56 22.62 1.69 -15.04
N LYS A 57 22.19 0.71 -14.22
CA LYS A 57 22.05 -0.69 -14.59
C LYS A 57 20.57 -1.09 -14.56
N PRO A 58 20.08 -1.89 -15.51
CA PRO A 58 18.73 -2.44 -15.44
C PRO A 58 18.59 -3.26 -14.16
N LEU A 59 17.74 -2.79 -13.24
CA LEU A 59 17.23 -3.60 -12.13
C LEU A 59 15.86 -4.12 -12.58
N SER A 60 15.66 -5.43 -12.52
CA SER A 60 14.35 -6.04 -12.75
C SER A 60 13.92 -6.76 -11.49
N PHE A 61 12.73 -6.45 -11.01
CA PHE A 61 12.09 -7.12 -9.90
C PHE A 61 10.82 -7.81 -10.39
N ALA A 62 10.49 -8.94 -9.78
CA ALA A 62 9.20 -9.59 -9.97
C ALA A 62 8.07 -8.75 -9.34
N ASN A 63 6.84 -9.04 -9.72
CA ASN A 63 5.66 -8.41 -9.13
C ASN A 63 5.65 -8.59 -7.60
N LEU A 64 5.30 -7.54 -6.86
CA LEU A 64 5.22 -7.47 -5.40
C LEU A 64 6.57 -7.61 -4.66
N GLU A 65 7.67 -7.93 -5.36
CA GLU A 65 8.99 -8.15 -4.74
C GLU A 65 9.52 -6.91 -4.02
N THR A 66 9.17 -5.74 -4.52
CA THR A 66 9.67 -4.45 -3.99
C THR A 66 8.71 -3.78 -3.02
N LEU A 67 7.53 -4.36 -2.76
CA LEU A 67 6.63 -3.86 -1.72
C LEU A 67 7.34 -3.98 -0.37
N SER A 68 7.41 -2.88 0.39
CA SER A 68 7.98 -2.87 1.72
C SER A 68 6.89 -2.93 2.78
N MET A 69 5.96 -1.99 2.75
CA MET A 69 4.87 -1.90 3.71
C MET A 69 3.69 -1.10 3.17
N ILE A 70 2.54 -1.27 3.83
CA ILE A 70 1.33 -0.50 3.62
C ILE A 70 0.95 0.12 4.96
N MET A 71 0.69 1.43 4.97
CA MET A 71 0.25 2.16 6.15
C MET A 71 -1.17 2.66 5.96
N LEU A 72 -1.97 2.59 7.02
CA LEU A 72 -3.35 3.03 7.05
C LEU A 72 -3.56 4.14 8.10
N ASP A 73 -4.41 5.08 7.72
CA ASP A 73 -5.03 6.09 8.58
C ASP A 73 -6.54 5.99 8.34
N TYR A 74 -7.28 5.47 9.32
CA TYR A 74 -8.68 5.08 9.23
C TYR A 74 -9.66 6.26 9.30
N ASP A 75 -9.22 7.42 9.79
CA ASP A 75 -10.05 8.61 9.94
C ASP A 75 -9.44 9.88 9.35
N PHE A 76 -8.67 9.70 8.27
CA PHE A 76 -8.00 10.76 7.52
C PHE A 76 -8.93 11.94 7.22
N ASP A 77 -8.54 13.13 7.70
CA ASP A 77 -9.34 14.36 7.65
C ASP A 77 -9.13 15.19 6.36
N GLY A 78 -8.21 14.77 5.50
CA GLY A 78 -7.82 15.51 4.31
C GLY A 78 -6.54 16.34 4.47
N GLU A 79 -6.01 16.46 5.68
CA GLU A 79 -4.90 17.36 6.02
C GLU A 79 -3.67 16.60 6.52
N VAL A 80 -3.80 15.81 7.59
CA VAL A 80 -2.67 15.17 8.29
C VAL A 80 -2.85 13.67 8.28
N PHE A 81 -1.79 12.96 7.93
CA PHE A 81 -1.75 11.50 8.05
C PHE A 81 -1.42 11.12 9.49
N ASP A 82 -2.38 10.53 10.20
CA ASP A 82 -2.21 9.94 11.53
C ASP A 82 -2.16 8.41 11.43
N LEU A 83 -1.05 7.82 11.84
CA LEU A 83 -0.80 6.40 11.58
C LEU A 83 -1.59 5.52 12.56
N ASP A 84 -2.54 4.75 12.04
CA ASP A 84 -3.26 3.73 12.82
C ASP A 84 -2.61 2.35 12.74
N GLU A 85 -2.27 1.89 11.52
CA GLU A 85 -1.84 0.51 11.31
C GLU A 85 -0.80 0.37 10.19
N VAL A 86 0.10 -0.61 10.36
CA VAL A 86 1.17 -0.93 9.40
C VAL A 86 1.13 -2.41 9.07
N PHE A 87 1.15 -2.70 7.76
CA PHE A 87 1.22 -4.05 7.22
C PHE A 87 2.55 -4.24 6.48
N TYR A 88 3.42 -5.09 7.01
CA TYR A 88 4.71 -5.39 6.37
C TYR A 88 4.56 -6.43 5.26
N ALA A 89 5.31 -6.27 4.16
CA ALA A 89 5.24 -7.15 3.00
C ALA A 89 5.48 -8.64 3.34
N GLU A 90 6.38 -8.93 4.28
CA GLU A 90 6.67 -10.31 4.73
C GLU A 90 5.45 -10.99 5.38
N GLU A 91 4.56 -10.23 6.01
CA GLU A 91 3.31 -10.73 6.59
C GLU A 91 2.21 -10.82 5.55
N LEU A 92 2.10 -9.80 4.69
CA LEU A 92 1.17 -9.78 3.55
C LEU A 92 1.39 -10.97 2.61
N LYS A 93 2.65 -11.31 2.32
CA LYS A 93 3.01 -12.46 1.49
C LYS A 93 2.47 -13.79 2.01
N LYS A 94 2.38 -13.96 3.33
CA LYS A 94 1.81 -15.16 3.97
C LYS A 94 0.29 -15.22 3.86
N ASN A 95 -0.36 -14.08 3.65
CA ASN A 95 -1.80 -13.92 3.63
C ASN A 95 -2.39 -13.64 2.23
N GLY A 96 -1.58 -13.78 1.17
CA GLY A 96 -2.02 -13.58 -0.21
C GLY A 96 -2.05 -12.12 -0.66
N TYR A 97 -1.25 -11.26 -0.01
CA TYR A 97 -1.21 -9.81 -0.24
C TYR A 97 -2.58 -9.16 -0.07
N GLU A 98 -3.26 -9.52 1.02
CA GLU A 98 -4.51 -8.92 1.45
C GLU A 98 -4.26 -8.12 2.74
N VAL A 99 -4.56 -6.82 2.69
CA VAL A 99 -4.78 -6.00 3.88
C VAL A 99 -6.26 -6.11 4.23
N ARG A 100 -6.55 -6.41 5.50
CA ARG A 100 -7.91 -6.63 6.00
C ARG A 100 -8.09 -5.88 7.31
N PHE A 101 -9.17 -5.12 7.40
CA PHE A 101 -9.56 -4.36 8.59
C PHE A 101 -11.08 -4.26 8.65
N ALA A 102 -11.63 -4.01 9.83
CA ALA A 102 -13.07 -3.98 10.02
C ALA A 102 -13.69 -2.75 9.34
N GLU A 103 -14.84 -2.94 8.69
CA GLU A 103 -15.55 -1.88 7.95
C GLU A 103 -15.85 -0.65 8.83
N ASP A 104 -16.14 -0.86 10.11
CA ASP A 104 -16.46 0.17 11.09
C ASP A 104 -15.26 0.98 11.57
N GLN A 105 -14.02 0.58 11.23
CA GLN A 105 -12.83 1.39 11.49
C GLN A 105 -12.79 2.63 10.60
N VAL A 106 -13.31 2.56 9.37
CA VAL A 106 -13.24 3.67 8.41
C VAL A 106 -14.24 4.77 8.79
N LYS A 107 -13.74 5.91 9.27
CA LYS A 107 -14.58 7.04 9.70
C LYS A 107 -14.68 8.11 8.61
N GLY A 108 -15.29 7.74 7.48
CA GLY A 108 -15.50 8.64 6.35
C GLY A 108 -14.48 8.43 5.24
N GLN A 109 -13.23 8.81 5.46
CA GLN A 109 -12.13 8.57 4.52
C GLN A 109 -11.01 7.79 5.21
N ILE A 110 -10.35 6.92 4.44
CA ILE A 110 -9.13 6.23 4.82
C ILE A 110 -8.01 6.67 3.88
N MET A 111 -6.83 6.99 4.41
CA MET A 111 -5.62 7.14 3.62
C MET A 111 -4.82 5.84 3.66
N ILE A 112 -4.40 5.40 2.47
CA ILE A 112 -3.58 4.20 2.27
C ILE A 112 -2.28 4.65 1.64
N ILE A 113 -1.15 4.31 2.25
CA ILE A 113 0.19 4.60 1.73
C ILE A 113 0.92 3.29 1.46
N TYR A 114 1.25 3.05 0.20
CA TYR A 114 2.09 1.94 -0.22
C TYR A 114 3.53 2.40 -0.37
N ILE A 115 4.47 1.72 0.28
CA ILE A 115 5.89 2.09 0.29
C ILE A 115 6.73 0.96 -0.29
N ASP A 116 7.67 1.30 -1.15
CA ASP A 116 8.65 0.35 -1.68
C ASP A 116 9.95 0.29 -0.86
N ILE A 117 10.81 -0.70 -1.15
CA ILE A 117 12.10 -0.87 -0.47
C ILE A 117 13.11 0.27 -0.68
N PHE A 118 12.81 1.21 -1.59
CA PHE A 118 13.61 2.39 -1.88
C PHE A 118 13.07 3.65 -1.18
N GLY A 119 11.93 3.53 -0.49
CA GLY A 119 11.27 4.64 0.19
C GLY A 119 10.37 5.49 -0.72
N ASN A 120 10.10 5.06 -1.96
CA ASN A 120 9.08 5.71 -2.78
C ASN A 120 7.70 5.32 -2.28
N GLU A 121 6.77 6.26 -2.34
CA GLU A 121 5.42 6.09 -1.84
C GLU A 121 4.35 6.35 -2.91
N LYS A 122 3.25 5.61 -2.81
CA LYS A 122 1.99 5.86 -3.52
C LYS A 122 0.90 6.05 -2.47
N ARG A 123 0.17 7.16 -2.56
CA ARG A 123 -0.96 7.46 -1.67
C ARG A 123 -2.28 7.28 -2.40
N GLU A 124 -3.27 6.73 -1.70
CA GLU A 124 -4.65 6.63 -2.14
C GLU A 124 -5.58 7.05 -1.00
N ILE A 125 -6.70 7.69 -1.35
CA ILE A 125 -7.77 8.01 -0.41
C ILE A 125 -9.00 7.25 -0.86
N LYS A 126 -9.63 6.53 0.07
CA LYS A 126 -10.79 5.69 -0.16
C LYS A 126 -11.88 5.97 0.87
N THR A 127 -13.10 5.53 0.58
CA THR A 127 -14.19 5.44 1.56
C THR A 127 -14.72 4.01 1.57
N VAL A 128 -15.62 3.69 2.50
CA VAL A 128 -16.26 2.36 2.54
C VAL A 128 -16.93 1.99 1.22
N SER A 129 -17.50 2.95 0.48
CA SER A 129 -18.15 2.67 -0.80
C SER A 129 -17.18 2.22 -1.90
N ASP A 130 -15.89 2.51 -1.78
CA ASP A 130 -14.88 1.96 -2.70
C ASP A 130 -14.69 0.43 -2.51
N PHE A 131 -15.16 -0.14 -1.40
CA PHE A 131 -15.10 -1.57 -1.10
C PHE A 131 -16.42 -2.29 -1.41
N ASP A 132 -17.44 -1.60 -1.92
CA ASP A 132 -18.76 -2.21 -2.16
C ASP A 132 -18.76 -3.21 -3.34
N ASP A 133 -17.67 -3.30 -4.10
CA ASP A 133 -17.52 -4.33 -5.12
C ASP A 133 -17.48 -5.72 -4.46
N LYS A 134 -18.29 -6.63 -5.00
CA LYS A 134 -18.21 -8.04 -4.62
C LYS A 134 -16.99 -8.61 -5.34
N ARG A 135 -16.15 -9.35 -4.61
CA ARG A 135 -15.07 -10.17 -5.18
C ARG A 135 -15.57 -10.83 -6.47
N GLU A 136 -15.03 -10.42 -7.62
CA GLU A 136 -15.35 -11.10 -8.88
C GLU A 136 -14.92 -12.56 -8.72
N ASN A 137 -15.89 -13.47 -8.90
CA ASN A 137 -15.82 -14.86 -8.42
C ASN A 137 -14.51 -15.57 -8.83
N GLU A 138 -13.88 -16.23 -7.84
CA GLU A 138 -12.94 -17.34 -8.06
C GLU A 138 -13.70 -18.66 -8.31
#